data_AF-A0A553QZJ0-F1
#
_entry.id   AF-A0A553QZJ0-F1
#
_cell.length_a   1.000
_cell.length_b   1.000
_cell.length_c   1.000
_cell.angle_alpha   90.00
_cell.angle_beta   90.00
_cell.angle_gamma   90.00
#
_symmetry.space_group_name_H-M   'P 1'
#
loop_
_entity.id
_entity.type
_entity.pdbx_description
1 polymer ?
#
loop_
_entity_poly.entity_id
_entity_poly.type
_entity_poly.pdbx_seq_one_letter_code
_entity_poly.pdbx_strand_id
1 'polypeptide(L)'
;WPFLSSSQGISSEPIYLKIYSPNVLSLTLVDLPGITKVPVGDQPEDIETQVQEMILSYISNPNSLILCVSPANSDLATSDALKLAREVDADGEHTGSG
;
A
#
# COMPACT_ATOMS: atom_id res chain seq x y z
N TRP A 1 -6.12 26.07 5.01
CA TRP A 1 -6.92 25.01 5.66
C TRP A 1 -6.29 24.67 7.00
N PRO A 2 -7.05 24.59 8.11
CA PRO A 2 -6.49 24.42 9.45
C PRO A 2 -6.02 22.99 9.78
N PHE A 3 -6.07 22.07 8.81
CA PHE A 3 -5.71 20.66 8.99
C PHE A 3 -4.22 20.34 8.81
N LEU A 4 -3.36 21.33 8.60
CA LEU A 4 -1.90 21.12 8.54
C LEU A 4 -1.22 21.27 9.91
N SER A 5 -1.96 21.13 11.02
CA SER A 5 -1.36 21.04 12.34
C SER A 5 -0.83 19.63 12.56
N SER A 6 0.45 19.44 12.28
CA SER A 6 1.38 18.62 13.09
C SER A 6 0.86 17.28 13.61
N SER A 7 0.64 16.32 12.72
CA SER A 7 0.63 14.92 13.08
C SER A 7 1.14 14.13 11.88
N GLN A 8 2.34 13.59 11.95
CA GLN A 8 2.90 12.66 10.95
C GLN A 8 2.18 11.29 10.95
N GLY A 9 0.95 11.26 11.47
CA GLY A 9 0.10 10.08 11.53
C GLY A 9 -0.52 9.73 10.18
N ILE A 10 -0.98 8.50 10.08
CA ILE A 10 -1.62 7.95 8.89
C ILE A 10 -3.13 8.11 9.03
N SER A 11 -3.80 8.55 7.97
CA SER A 11 -5.25 8.63 7.90
C SER A 11 -5.79 7.42 7.13
N SER A 12 -6.82 6.77 7.67
CA SER A 12 -7.55 5.69 6.98
C SER A 12 -8.61 6.22 6.01
N GLU A 13 -8.88 7.53 6.00
CA GLU A 13 -9.80 8.12 5.03
C GLU A 13 -9.15 8.25 3.65
N PRO A 14 -9.69 7.58 2.61
CA PRO A 14 -9.12 7.61 1.27
C PRO A 14 -9.41 8.93 0.56
N ILE A 15 -8.47 9.36 -0.29
CA ILE A 15 -8.66 10.47 -1.23
C ILE A 15 -9.09 9.89 -2.58
N TYR A 16 -10.30 10.23 -3.02
CA TYR A 16 -10.83 9.78 -4.31
C TYR A 16 -10.49 10.75 -5.43
N LEU A 17 -9.74 10.28 -6.43
CA LEU A 17 -9.44 11.00 -7.66
C LEU A 17 -10.08 10.29 -8.87
N LYS A 18 -10.86 11.03 -9.68
CA LYS A 18 -11.41 10.53 -10.94
C LYS A 18 -10.80 11.30 -12.11
N ILE A 19 -10.15 10.57 -13.02
CA ILE A 19 -9.53 11.13 -14.22
C ILE A 19 -10.31 10.62 -15.44
N TYR A 20 -10.65 11.53 -16.35
CA TYR A 20 -11.39 11.22 -17.57
C TYR A 20 -10.50 11.47 -18.79
N SER A 21 -10.37 10.46 -19.65
CA SER A 21 -9.68 10.58 -20.94
C SER A 21 -10.23 9.56 -21.94
N PRO A 22 -10.41 9.91 -23.22
CA PRO A 22 -10.84 8.97 -24.24
C PRO A 22 -9.74 7.97 -24.64
N ASN A 23 -8.49 8.21 -24.21
CA ASN A 23 -7.31 7.43 -24.61
C ASN A 23 -6.83 6.47 -23.52
N VAL A 24 -7.58 6.30 -22.42
CA VAL A 24 -7.18 5.44 -21.29
C VAL A 24 -8.26 4.41 -21.00
N LEU A 25 -7.83 3.28 -20.44
CA LEU A 25 -8.73 2.25 -19.94
C LEU A 25 -9.39 2.70 -18.63
N SER A 26 -10.58 2.18 -18.36
CA SER A 26 -11.22 2.34 -17.05
C SER A 26 -10.51 1.44 -16.04
N LEU A 27 -9.64 2.03 -15.22
CA LEU A 27 -8.86 1.36 -14.20
C LEU A 27 -9.01 2.07 -12.85
N THR A 28 -9.04 1.28 -11.78
CA THR A 28 -8.94 1.78 -10.41
C THR A 28 -7.55 1.48 -9.90
N LEU A 29 -6.78 2.53 -9.59
CA LEU A 29 -5.50 2.40 -8.91
C LEU A 29 -5.67 2.83 -7.45
N VAL A 30 -5.12 2.04 -6.54
CA VAL A 30 -5.05 2.38 -5.11
C VAL A 30 -3.57 2.55 -4.78
N ASP A 31 -3.21 3.73 -4.28
CA ASP A 31 -1.90 3.99 -3.73
C ASP A 31 -1.98 3.85 -2.20
N LEU A 32 -1.11 3.04 -1.62
CA LEU A 32 -1.13 2.66 -0.22
C LEU A 32 0.14 3.16 0.48
N PRO A 33 0.08 3.51 1.77
CA PRO A 33 1.27 3.93 2.51
C PRO A 33 2.34 2.84 2.51
N GLY A 34 3.60 3.25 2.37
CA GLY A 34 4.74 2.34 2.45
C GLY A 34 4.89 1.75 3.86
N ILE A 35 5.28 0.48 3.92
CA ILE A 35 5.52 -0.22 5.20
C ILE A 35 6.72 0.45 5.90
N THR A 36 6.50 0.96 7.10
CA THR A 36 7.56 1.48 7.98
C THR A 36 7.66 0.64 9.24
N LYS A 37 8.88 0.20 9.57
CA LYS A 37 9.17 -0.59 10.79
C LYS A 37 9.55 0.26 11.98
N VAL A 38 9.83 1.55 11.76
CA VAL A 38 10.27 2.46 12.81
C VAL A 38 9.36 3.68 12.77
N PRO A 39 8.64 3.98 13.86
CA PRO A 39 7.86 5.20 13.93
C PRO A 39 8.81 6.40 13.85
N VAL A 40 8.45 7.39 13.03
CA VAL A 40 9.22 8.62 12.88
C VAL A 40 8.41 9.83 13.38
N GLY A 41 9.05 10.64 14.22
CA GLY A 41 8.46 11.83 14.83
C GLY A 41 7.20 11.53 15.65
N ASP A 42 6.06 12.11 15.29
CA ASP A 42 4.81 12.01 16.06
C ASP A 42 3.94 10.80 15.67
N GLN A 43 4.53 9.77 15.06
CA GLN A 43 3.81 8.54 14.72
C GLN A 43 3.55 7.68 15.96
N PRO A 44 2.38 7.02 16.04
CA PRO A 44 2.08 6.13 17.14
C PRO A 44 2.94 4.85 17.08
N GLU A 45 3.15 4.18 18.21
CA GLU A 45 4.01 2.99 18.29
C GLU A 45 3.48 1.80 17.46
N ASP A 46 2.17 1.75 17.21
CA ASP A 46 1.47 0.71 16.45
C ASP A 46 1.33 1.06 14.95
N ILE A 47 2.10 2.03 14.44
CA ILE A 47 2.00 2.49 13.06
C ILE A 47 2.23 1.39 12.03
N GLU A 48 3.15 0.45 12.31
CA GLU A 48 3.42 -0.69 11.43
C GLU A 48 2.15 -1.54 11.25
N THR A 49 1.49 -1.88 12.36
CA THR A 49 0.26 -2.66 12.37
C THR A 49 -0.87 -1.93 11.62
N GLN A 50 -1.05 -0.64 11.88
CA GLN A 50 -2.09 0.15 11.21
C GLN A 50 -1.89 0.19 9.67
N VAL A 51 -0.63 0.32 9.21
CA VAL A 51 -0.30 0.28 7.78
C VAL A 51 -0.55 -1.11 7.20
N GLN A 52 -0.14 -2.16 7.89
CA GLN A 52 -0.35 -3.53 7.44
C GLN A 52 -1.84 -3.87 7.31
N GLU A 53 -2.65 -3.53 8.33
CA GLU A 53 -4.10 -3.72 8.30
C GLU A 53 -4.75 -2.94 7.15
N MET A 54 -4.31 -1.70 6.91
CA MET A 54 -4.78 -0.90 5.78
C MET A 54 -4.45 -1.59 4.46
N ILE A 55 -3.20 -2.01 4.25
CA ILE A 55 -2.78 -2.70 3.01
C ILE A 55 -3.62 -3.97 2.82
N LEU A 56 -3.70 -4.81 3.84
CA LEU A 56 -4.46 -6.06 3.83
C LEU A 56 -5.93 -5.84 3.45
N SER A 57 -6.56 -4.76 3.92
CA SER A 57 -7.95 -4.45 3.58
C SER A 57 -8.18 -4.23 2.07
N TYR A 58 -7.17 -3.76 1.34
CA TYR A 58 -7.24 -3.55 -0.11
C TYR A 58 -6.80 -4.78 -0.90
N ILE A 59 -5.70 -5.43 -0.51
CA ILE A 59 -5.13 -6.57 -1.26
C ILE A 59 -5.89 -7.88 -1.03
N SER A 60 -6.72 -7.98 0.03
CA SER A 60 -7.58 -9.15 0.27
C SER A 60 -8.73 -9.29 -0.75
N ASN A 61 -8.92 -8.32 -1.64
CA ASN A 61 -9.91 -8.42 -2.72
C ASN A 61 -9.38 -9.34 -3.84
N PRO A 62 -10.03 -10.48 -4.15
CA PRO A 62 -9.56 -11.41 -5.17
C PRO A 62 -9.61 -10.84 -6.60
N ASN A 63 -10.33 -9.74 -6.83
CA ASN A 63 -10.36 -9.04 -8.12
C ASN A 63 -9.34 -7.90 -8.20
N SER A 64 -8.37 -7.85 -7.29
CA SER A 64 -7.28 -6.87 -7.32
C SER A 64 -6.00 -7.49 -7.87
N LEU A 65 -5.15 -6.66 -8.49
CA LEU A 65 -3.80 -7.04 -8.91
C LEU A 65 -2.80 -6.38 -7.98
N ILE A 66 -1.94 -7.18 -7.35
CA ILE A 66 -0.97 -6.72 -6.36
C ILE A 66 0.34 -6.42 -7.08
N LEU A 67 0.76 -5.15 -7.09
CA LEU A 67 2.04 -4.73 -7.67
C LEU A 67 3.05 -4.49 -6.55
N CYS A 68 3.96 -5.44 -6.35
CA CYS A 68 5.03 -5.31 -5.37
C CYS A 68 6.22 -4.56 -5.99
N VAL A 69 6.40 -3.30 -5.61
CA VAL A 69 7.52 -2.46 -6.06
C VAL A 69 8.68 -2.60 -5.06
N SER A 70 9.85 -3.01 -5.52
CA SER A 70 11.06 -3.08 -4.68
C SER A 70 12.24 -2.38 -5.34
N PRO A 71 13.15 -1.73 -4.57
CA PRO A 71 14.36 -1.16 -5.14
C PRO A 71 15.22 -2.24 -5.78
N ALA A 72 15.80 -1.96 -6.95
CA ALA A 72 16.64 -2.91 -7.69
C ALA A 72 17.90 -3.36 -6.94
N ASN A 73 18.33 -2.61 -5.92
CA ASN A 73 19.48 -2.93 -5.07
C ASN A 73 19.12 -3.71 -3.81
N SER A 74 17.83 -4.01 -3.59
CA SER A 74 17.33 -4.70 -2.41
C SER A 74 16.89 -6.12 -2.77
N ASP A 75 17.16 -7.09 -1.90
CA ASP A 75 16.76 -8.48 -2.16
C ASP A 75 15.25 -8.63 -2.16
N LEU A 76 14.70 -9.12 -3.27
CA LEU A 76 13.27 -9.42 -3.44
C LEU A 76 12.74 -10.36 -2.35
N ALA A 77 13.57 -11.29 -1.88
CA ALA A 77 13.25 -12.23 -0.80
C ALA A 77 13.02 -11.55 0.57
N THR A 78 13.51 -10.32 0.75
CA THR A 78 13.35 -9.55 1.99
C THR A 78 12.23 -8.53 1.93
N SER A 79 11.63 -8.31 0.75
CA SER A 79 10.58 -7.32 0.52
C SER A 79 9.34 -7.60 1.37
N ASP A 80 8.98 -6.64 2.22
CA ASP A 80 7.80 -6.77 3.09
C ASP A 80 6.50 -6.70 2.28
N ALA A 81 6.49 -6.02 1.13
CA ALA A 81 5.36 -6.00 0.20
C ALA A 81 5.04 -7.42 -0.33
N LEU A 82 6.05 -8.18 -0.74
CA LEU A 82 5.86 -9.55 -1.21
C LEU A 82 5.46 -10.52 -0.10
N LYS A 83 5.91 -10.28 1.14
CA LYS A 83 5.47 -11.10 2.28
C LYS A 83 3.97 -10.91 2.51
N LEU A 84 3.49 -9.68 2.56
CA LEU A 84 2.06 -9.39 2.71
C LEU A 84 1.24 -9.90 1.52
N ALA A 85 1.75 -9.76 0.29
CA ALA A 85 1.07 -10.30 -0.89
C ALA A 85 0.87 -11.82 -0.78
N ARG A 86 1.88 -12.56 -0.31
CA ARG A 86 1.80 -14.02 -0.13
C ARG A 86 0.81 -14.46 0.94
N GLU A 87 0.45 -13.60 1.88
CA GLU A 87 -0.57 -13.92 2.89
C GLU A 87 -1.98 -14.02 2.28
N VAL A 88 -2.22 -13.28 1.19
CA VAL A 88 -3.53 -13.23 0.50
C VAL A 88 -3.51 -13.90 -0.88
N ASP A 89 -2.34 -14.10 -1.48
CA ASP A 89 -2.12 -14.69 -2.80
C ASP A 89 -0.91 -15.66 -2.75
N ALA A 90 -1.09 -16.78 -2.03
CA ALA A 90 -0.04 -17.75 -1.79
C ALA A 90 0.48 -18.43 -3.09
N ASP A 91 -0.42 -18.62 -4.06
CA ASP A 91 -0.11 -19.22 -5.36
C ASP A 91 0.48 -18.20 -6.35
N GLY A 92 0.42 -16.90 -6.03
CA GLY A 92 1.00 -15.82 -6.82
C GLY A 92 0.26 -15.56 -8.14
N GLU A 93 -1.02 -15.91 -8.23
CA GLU A 93 -1.81 -15.76 -9.46
C GLU A 93 -2.12 -14.29 -9.78
N HIS A 94 -2.07 -13.42 -8.77
CA HIS A 94 -2.47 -12.01 -8.84
C HIS A 94 -1.33 -11.05 -8.46
N THR A 95 -0.12 -11.55 -8.22
CA THR A 95 1.03 -10.76 -7.74
C THR A 95 2.09 -10.58 -8.83
N GLY A 96 2.35 -9.33 -9.23
CA GLY A 96 3.47 -8.94 -10.08
C GLY A 96 4.66 -8.43 -9.26
N SER A 97 5.88 -8.84 -9.62
CA SER A 97 7.13 -8.27 -9.08
C SER A 97 7.84 -7.46 -10.16
N GLY A 98 8.29 -6.25 -9.81
CA GLY A 98 8.96 -5.31 -10.72
C GLY A 98 10.00 -4.46 -10.01
#